data_AF-A0A959C5E6-F1
#
_entry.id   AF-A0A959C5E6-F1
#
_cell.length_a   1.000
_cell.length_b   1.000
_cell.length_c   1.000
_cell.angle_alpha   90.00
_cell.angle_beta   90.00
_cell.angle_gamma   90.00
#
_symmetry.space_group_name_H-M   'P 1'
#
loop_
_entity.id
_entity.type
_entity.pdbx_description
1 polymer ?
#
loop_
_entity_poly.entity_id
_entity_poly.type
_entity_poly.pdbx_seq_one_letter_code
_entity_poly.pdbx_strand_id
1 'polypeptide(L)'
;AAPKPEIKSTLWLSSSNWWAMMFLVLIQIIYVTMVYGPIAAFLVELFPTRIRYTSMSLPYHIGNGIFGGLVPYIATFLVESTKTAENPTGDRLAGLFYPMVIAGVCLLIGSVYMPSRTDKNEHRE
;
A
#
# COMPACT_ATOMS: atom_id res chain seq x y z
N ALA A 1 21.54 33.08 10.77
CA ALA A 1 20.32 32.90 11.60
C ALA A 1 20.58 31.75 12.56
N ALA A 2 20.34 31.92 13.86
CA ALA A 2 20.44 30.81 14.81
C ALA A 2 19.35 29.76 14.48
N PRO A 3 19.65 28.44 14.55
CA PRO A 3 18.65 27.41 14.34
C PRO A 3 17.55 27.56 15.41
N LYS A 4 16.28 27.59 14.97
CA LYS A 4 15.13 27.58 15.89
C LYS A 4 15.22 26.33 16.80
N PRO A 5 15.01 26.46 18.12
CA PRO A 5 15.05 25.31 19.01
C PRO A 5 13.94 24.31 18.64
N GLU A 6 14.31 23.09 18.26
CA GLU A 6 13.37 21.98 18.06
C GLU A 6 12.82 21.52 19.42
N ILE A 7 11.62 21.96 19.77
CA ILE A 7 10.90 21.44 20.93
C ILE A 7 10.37 20.06 20.55
N LYS A 8 11.07 19.00 20.98
CA LYS A 8 10.62 17.62 20.80
C LYS A 8 9.45 17.33 21.75
N SER A 9 8.23 17.55 21.30
CA SER A 9 7.02 17.16 22.04
C SER A 9 6.89 15.64 22.06
N THR A 10 7.23 15.01 23.18
CA THR A 10 7.01 13.58 23.40
C THR A 10 5.58 13.35 23.89
N LEU A 11 4.72 12.90 22.99
CA LEU A 11 3.33 12.60 23.29
C LEU A 11 3.21 11.10 23.58
N TRP A 12 3.18 10.74 24.86
CA TRP A 12 2.94 9.35 25.27
C TRP A 12 1.47 9.01 25.02
N LEU A 13 1.22 7.93 24.27
CA LEU A 13 -0.14 7.44 24.07
C LEU A 13 -0.69 6.91 25.40
N SER A 14 -1.97 7.22 25.67
CA SER A 14 -2.71 6.60 26.78
C SER A 14 -2.72 5.07 26.62
N SER A 15 -2.73 4.33 27.74
CA SER A 15 -2.69 2.86 27.76
C SER A 15 -3.76 2.23 26.85
N SER A 16 -4.96 2.81 26.80
CA SER A 16 -6.04 2.32 25.93
C SER A 16 -5.72 2.51 24.43
N ASN A 17 -5.20 3.68 24.04
CA ASN A 17 -4.83 3.97 22.66
C ASN A 17 -3.66 3.09 22.19
N TRP A 18 -2.75 2.75 23.09
CA TRP A 18 -1.64 1.84 22.80
C TRP A 18 -2.15 0.45 22.39
N TRP A 19 -3.06 -0.14 23.18
CA TRP A 19 -3.66 -1.44 22.86
C TRP A 19 -4.48 -1.38 21.57
N ALA A 20 -5.23 -0.30 21.36
CA ALA A 20 -6.00 -0.10 20.13
C ALA A 20 -5.09 -0.04 18.90
N MET A 21 -4.00 0.75 18.94
CA MET A 21 -3.05 0.81 17.83
C MET A 21 -2.38 -0.54 17.56
N MET A 22 -2.01 -1.28 18.61
CA MET A 22 -1.41 -2.60 18.45
C MET A 22 -2.37 -3.56 17.72
N PHE A 23 -3.66 -3.55 18.08
CA PHE A 23 -4.65 -4.41 17.45
C PHE A 23 -4.93 -4.01 15.99
N LEU A 24 -5.00 -2.70 15.71
CA LEU A 24 -5.15 -2.19 14.34
C LEU A 24 -3.96 -2.57 13.45
N VAL A 25 -2.73 -2.48 13.97
CA VAL A 25 -1.52 -2.91 13.24
C VAL A 25 -1.53 -4.42 13.04
N LEU A 26 -1.95 -5.20 14.03
CA LEU A 26 -2.09 -6.67 13.89
C LEU A 26 -3.06 -7.04 12.77
N ILE A 27 -4.24 -6.40 12.73
CA ILE A 27 -5.22 -6.59 11.65
C ILE A 27 -4.60 -6.24 10.29
N GLN A 28 -3.86 -5.12 10.20
CA GLN A 28 -3.20 -4.71 8.97
C GLN A 28 -2.18 -5.75 8.49
N ILE A 29 -1.40 -6.34 9.40
CA ILE A 29 -0.45 -7.41 9.08
C ILE A 29 -1.17 -8.65 8.55
N ILE A 30 -2.30 -9.04 9.17
CA ILE A 30 -3.11 -10.17 8.69
C ILE A 30 -3.59 -9.93 7.26
N TYR A 31 -4.10 -8.73 6.95
CA TYR A 31 -4.52 -8.42 5.58
C TYR A 31 -3.37 -8.46 4.58
N VAL A 32 -2.21 -7.92 4.96
CA VAL A 32 -1.02 -7.94 4.09
C VAL A 32 -0.56 -9.38 3.83
N THR A 33 -0.52 -10.25 4.85
CA THR A 33 -0.07 -11.64 4.66
C THR A 33 -1.03 -12.48 3.82
N MET A 34 -2.34 -12.28 3.98
CA MET A 34 -3.36 -12.94 3.14
C MET A 34 -3.20 -12.62 1.65
N VAL A 35 -2.71 -11.43 1.33
CA VAL A 35 -2.48 -10.99 -0.05
C VAL A 35 -1.12 -11.48 -0.56
N TYR A 36 -0.09 -11.40 0.27
CA TYR A 36 1.28 -11.75 -0.12
C TYR A 36 1.49 -13.24 -0.40
N GLY A 37 0.83 -14.13 0.35
CA GLY A 37 0.95 -15.58 0.17
C GLY A 37 0.56 -16.04 -1.24
N PRO A 38 -0.67 -15.76 -1.70
CA PRO A 38 -1.12 -16.11 -3.05
C PRO A 38 -0.31 -15.43 -4.15
N ILE A 39 0.04 -14.15 -4.01
CA ILE A 39 0.79 -13.41 -5.04
C ILE A 39 2.13 -14.08 -5.36
N ALA A 40 2.86 -14.52 -4.32
CA ALA A 40 4.13 -15.21 -4.52
C ALA A 40 3.97 -16.51 -5.32
N ALA A 41 2.94 -17.31 -5.02
CA ALA A 41 2.64 -18.54 -5.77
C ALA A 41 2.26 -18.24 -7.23
N PHE A 42 1.39 -17.26 -7.47
CA PHE A 42 0.97 -16.87 -8.81
C PHE A 42 2.14 -16.40 -9.68
N LEU A 43 3.02 -15.53 -9.16
CA LEU A 43 4.18 -15.03 -9.93
C LEU A 43 5.16 -16.15 -10.29
N VAL A 44 5.33 -17.12 -9.39
CA VAL A 44 6.20 -18.27 -9.60
C VAL A 44 5.63 -19.17 -10.70
N GLU A 45 4.31 -19.39 -10.74
CA GLU A 45 3.63 -20.24 -11.72
C GLU A 45 3.53 -19.61 -13.12
N LEU A 46 3.37 -18.28 -13.19
CA LEU A 46 3.24 -17.56 -14.47
C LEU A 46 4.51 -17.52 -15.33
N PHE A 47 5.70 -17.64 -14.71
CA PHE A 47 6.97 -17.45 -15.41
C PHE A 47 7.83 -18.72 -15.47
N PRO A 48 8.48 -19.01 -16.62
CA PRO A 48 9.44 -20.09 -16.76
C PRO A 48 10.60 -19.98 -15.74
N THR A 49 11.08 -21.11 -15.24
CA THR A 49 12.12 -21.20 -14.20
C THR A 49 13.38 -20.39 -14.52
N ARG A 50 13.80 -20.35 -15.79
CA ARG A 50 14.97 -19.61 -16.29
C ARG A 50 14.92 -18.09 -16.11
N ILE A 51 13.74 -17.47 -16.05
CA ILE A 51 13.58 -16.01 -15.89
C ILE A 51 12.83 -15.62 -14.62
N ARG A 52 12.50 -16.60 -13.77
CA ARG A 52 11.62 -16.40 -12.62
C ARG A 52 12.15 -15.33 -11.67
N TYR A 53 13.44 -15.32 -11.35
CA TYR A 53 14.03 -14.30 -10.47
C TYR A 53 13.90 -12.88 -11.01
N THR A 54 14.29 -12.65 -12.27
CA THR A 54 14.17 -11.34 -12.92
C THR A 54 12.72 -10.91 -13.08
N SER A 55 11.85 -11.84 -13.43
CA SER A 55 10.42 -11.56 -13.68
C SER A 55 9.63 -11.36 -12.39
N MET A 56 10.04 -11.95 -11.25
CA MET A 56 9.46 -11.66 -9.94
C MET A 56 9.92 -10.30 -9.41
N SER A 57 11.19 -9.97 -9.61
CA SER A 57 11.83 -8.74 -9.11
C SER A 57 11.32 -7.49 -9.84
N LEU A 58 11.05 -7.58 -11.14
CA LEU A 58 10.67 -6.43 -11.96
C LEU A 58 9.31 -5.78 -11.55
N PRO A 59 8.19 -6.52 -11.43
CA PRO A 59 6.95 -5.98 -10.89
C PRO A 59 7.12 -5.45 -9.48
N TYR A 60 7.93 -6.14 -8.67
CA TYR A 60 8.13 -5.78 -7.27
C TYR A 60 8.88 -4.46 -7.11
N HIS A 61 9.95 -4.22 -7.88
CA HIS A 61 10.70 -2.97 -7.82
C HIS A 61 10.02 -1.83 -8.56
N ILE A 62 9.41 -2.08 -9.72
CA ILE A 62 8.69 -1.03 -10.44
C ILE A 62 7.45 -0.61 -9.65
N GLY A 63 6.68 -1.60 -9.18
CA GLY A 63 5.47 -1.36 -8.39
C GLY A 63 5.77 -0.62 -7.09
N ASN A 64 6.66 -1.16 -6.25
CA ASN A 64 6.99 -0.51 -4.99
C ASN A 64 7.77 0.80 -5.18
N GLY A 65 8.66 0.87 -6.18
CA GLY A 65 9.47 2.05 -6.44
C GLY A 65 8.63 3.24 -6.89
N ILE A 66 7.78 3.05 -7.90
CA ILE A 66 6.94 4.13 -8.44
C ILE A 66 5.76 4.37 -7.50
N PHE A 67 4.90 3.37 -7.29
CA PHE A 67 3.66 3.61 -6.55
C PHE A 67 3.90 3.78 -5.06
N GLY A 68 4.77 2.96 -4.46
CA GLY A 68 5.12 3.06 -3.04
C GLY A 68 6.06 4.23 -2.72
N GLY A 69 7.09 4.44 -3.53
CA GLY A 69 8.09 5.50 -3.31
C GLY A 69 7.53 6.91 -3.47
N LEU A 70 6.49 7.11 -4.29
CA LEU A 70 5.83 8.40 -4.45
C LEU A 70 4.81 8.72 -3.34
N VAL A 71 4.48 7.76 -2.44
CA VAL A 71 3.50 7.96 -1.36
C VAL A 71 3.83 9.20 -0.52
N PRO A 72 5.06 9.39 0.02
CA PRO A 72 5.34 10.53 0.89
C PRO A 72 5.21 11.86 0.15
N TYR A 73 5.70 11.93 -1.09
CA TYR A 73 5.63 13.13 -1.92
C TYR A 73 4.17 13.53 -2.19
N ILE A 74 3.36 12.59 -2.69
CA ILE A 74 1.96 12.85 -3.02
C ILE A 74 1.13 13.07 -1.75
N ALA A 75 1.38 12.34 -0.67
CA ALA A 75 0.70 12.53 0.60
C ALA A 75 0.96 13.92 1.18
N THR A 76 2.21 14.38 1.18
CA THR A 76 2.54 15.74 1.62
C THR A 76 1.88 16.78 0.72
N PHE A 77 1.95 16.61 -0.60
CA PHE A 77 1.29 17.51 -1.54
C PHE A 77 -0.23 17.60 -1.31
N LEU A 78 -0.90 16.46 -1.11
CA LEU A 78 -2.33 16.40 -0.79
C LEU A 78 -2.65 17.14 0.52
N VAL A 79 -1.92 16.87 1.59
CA VAL A 79 -2.12 17.56 2.88
C VAL A 79 -1.90 19.07 2.72
N GLU A 80 -0.88 19.50 1.97
CA GLU A 80 -0.64 20.91 1.71
C GLU A 80 -1.75 21.59 0.92
N SER A 81 -2.31 20.89 -0.07
CA SER A 81 -3.42 21.40 -0.88
C SER A 81 -4.72 21.62 -0.07
N THR A 82 -4.87 20.93 1.06
CA THR A 82 -6.04 21.07 1.95
C THR A 82 -5.89 22.19 3.00
N LYS A 83 -4.74 22.88 3.04
CA LYS A 83 -4.53 24.00 3.96
C LYS A 83 -5.46 25.16 3.59
N THR A 84 -6.21 25.64 4.58
CA THR A 84 -7.12 26.78 4.45
C THR A 84 -6.79 27.80 5.55
N ALA A 85 -7.24 29.05 5.41
CA ALA A 85 -7.07 30.07 6.45
C ALA A 85 -7.57 29.60 7.84
N GLU A 86 -8.61 28.77 7.88
CA GLU A 86 -9.18 28.18 9.11
C GLU A 86 -8.44 26.92 9.57
N ASN A 87 -7.81 26.17 8.66
CA ASN A 87 -7.02 24.98 8.96
C ASN A 87 -5.61 25.08 8.36
N PRO A 88 -4.69 25.79 9.05
CA PRO A 88 -3.32 25.98 8.57
C PRO A 88 -2.50 24.68 8.55
N THR A 89 -2.94 23.62 9.26
CA THR A 89 -2.27 22.32 9.26
C THR A 89 -2.69 21.40 8.11
N GLY A 90 -3.79 21.71 7.43
CA GLY A 90 -4.39 20.82 6.43
C GLY A 90 -5.06 19.59 7.06
N ASP A 91 -5.76 18.82 6.24
CA ASP A 91 -6.29 17.52 6.61
C ASP A 91 -5.18 16.47 6.55
N ARG A 92 -4.82 15.92 7.72
CA ARG A 92 -3.79 14.88 7.86
C ARG A 92 -4.17 13.58 7.17
N LEU A 93 -5.47 13.33 6.97
CA LEU A 93 -5.98 12.11 6.35
C LEU A 93 -6.00 12.21 4.82
N ALA A 94 -5.80 13.40 4.25
CA ALA A 94 -5.82 13.60 2.80
C ALA A 94 -4.81 12.71 2.06
N GLY A 95 -3.67 12.40 2.69
CA GLY A 95 -2.66 11.51 2.11
C GLY A 95 -3.14 10.07 1.87
N LEU A 96 -4.20 9.61 2.55
CA LEU A 96 -4.76 8.27 2.37
C LEU A 96 -5.46 8.10 1.01
N PHE A 97 -5.88 9.18 0.36
CA PHE A 97 -6.54 9.11 -0.94
C PHE A 97 -5.67 8.46 -2.00
N TYR A 98 -4.36 8.73 -1.98
CA TYR A 98 -3.44 8.20 -2.99
C TYR A 98 -3.40 6.65 -3.02
N PRO A 99 -3.08 5.94 -1.92
CA PRO A 99 -3.12 4.48 -1.92
C PRO A 99 -4.54 3.91 -2.10
N MET A 100 -5.59 4.59 -1.64
CA MET A 100 -6.98 4.16 -1.87
C MET A 100 -7.36 4.18 -3.35
N VAL A 101 -6.99 5.25 -4.08
CA VAL A 101 -7.23 5.36 -5.52
C VAL A 101 -6.46 4.31 -6.28
N ILE A 102 -5.18 4.09 -5.96
CA ILE A 102 -4.37 3.03 -6.58
C ILE A 102 -5.00 1.65 -6.32
N ALA A 103 -5.39 1.36 -5.08
CA ALA A 103 -6.06 0.11 -4.75
C ALA A 103 -7.37 -0.06 -5.53
N GLY A 104 -8.16 1.00 -5.66
CA GLY A 104 -9.39 1.01 -6.46
C GLY A 104 -9.15 0.74 -7.93
N VAL A 105 -8.12 1.35 -8.53
CA VAL A 105 -7.72 1.09 -9.93
C VAL A 105 -7.25 -0.35 -10.08
N CYS A 106 -6.43 -0.87 -9.18
CA CYS A 106 -5.99 -2.27 -9.18
C CYS A 106 -7.17 -3.25 -9.07
N LEU A 107 -8.17 -2.94 -8.23
CA LEU A 107 -9.39 -3.74 -8.08
C LEU A 107 -10.20 -3.74 -9.39
N LEU A 108 -10.38 -2.58 -10.02
CA LEU A 108 -11.10 -2.45 -11.28
C LEU A 108 -10.41 -3.19 -12.42
N ILE A 109 -9.09 -3.08 -12.53
CA ILE A 109 -8.32 -3.81 -13.55
C ILE A 109 -8.40 -5.32 -13.26
N GLY A 110 -8.20 -5.73 -12.01
CA GLY A 110 -8.29 -7.13 -11.60
C GLY A 110 -9.67 -7.72 -11.90
N SER A 111 -10.76 -7.01 -11.58
CA SER A 111 -12.12 -7.51 -11.78
C SER A 111 -12.50 -7.62 -13.26
N VAL A 112 -11.99 -6.74 -14.13
CA VAL A 112 -12.27 -6.77 -15.57
C VAL A 112 -11.43 -7.83 -16.29
N TYR A 113 -10.15 -7.97 -15.93
CA TYR A 113 -9.20 -8.78 -16.70
C TYR A 113 -8.95 -10.17 -16.12
N MET A 114 -9.25 -10.44 -14.86
CA MET A 114 -9.02 -11.76 -14.26
C MET A 114 -10.17 -12.71 -14.65
N PRO A 115 -9.95 -13.68 -15.55
CA PRO A 115 -10.99 -14.63 -15.92
C PRO A 115 -11.17 -15.61 -14.76
N SER A 116 -12.41 -15.81 -14.31
CA SER A 116 -12.73 -16.91 -13.40
C SER A 116 -12.38 -18.24 -14.08
N ARG A 117 -11.24 -18.85 -13.73
CA ARG A 117 -10.92 -20.22 -14.14
C ARG A 117 -11.73 -21.21 -13.32
N THR A 118 -13.04 -21.20 -13.54
CA THR A 118 -13.89 -22.36 -13.30
C THR A 118 -14.26 -22.88 -14.68
N ASP A 119 -13.81 -24.11 -14.96
CA ASP A 119 -14.12 -24.93 -16.13
C ASP A 119 -13.23 -24.74 -17.38
N LYS A 120 -12.48 -25.81 -17.71
CA LYS A 120 -11.98 -26.26 -19.04
C LYS A 120 -10.79 -27.23 -19.01
N ASN A 121 -10.41 -27.80 -17.85
CA ASN A 121 -9.35 -28.83 -17.79
C ASN A 121 -9.88 -30.25 -17.49
N GLU A 122 -11.18 -30.51 -17.62
CA GLU A 122 -11.74 -31.88 -17.52
C GLU A 122 -11.57 -32.71 -18.80
N HIS A 123 -11.07 -32.12 -19.90
CA HIS A 123 -10.87 -32.83 -21.16
C HIS A 123 -9.53 -32.50 -21.81
N ARG A 124 -8.45 -33.10 -21.32
CA ARG A 124 -7.29 -33.51 -22.10
C ARG A 124 -6.42 -34.42 -21.25
N GLU A 125 -6.73 -35.72 -21.37
CA GLU A 125 -5.75 -36.81 -21.33
C GLU A 125 -4.52 -36.50 -22.19
#